data_AF-A0A377PJS6-F1
#
_entry.id   AF-A0A377PJS6-F1
#
_cell.length_a   1.000
_cell.length_b   1.000
_cell.length_c   1.000
_cell.angle_alpha   90.00
_cell.angle_beta   90.00
_cell.angle_gamma   90.00
#
_symmetry.space_group_name_H-M   'P 1'
#
loop_
_entity.id
_entity.type
_entity.pdbx_description
1 polymer ?
#
loop_
_entity_poly.entity_id
_entity_poly.type
_entity_poly.pdbx_seq_one_letter_code
_entity_poly.pdbx_strand_id
1 'polypeptide(L)'
;MTWAFGSVWGSRVELPAGLMAGAIEMLTAGIVLLIASAIAGERMTQMPSLQGILAVSYLAVFGSLIAISAYMFLIRNVRPAVATSYAYVNPVVAVLLGTGLGGETLSSTEWLALCVIIVAVLLVTLGKYLLPQN
;
A
#
# COMPACT_ATOMS: atom_id res chain seq x y z
N MET A 1 1.43 15.38 2.15
CA MET A 1 2.64 16.11 1.71
C MET A 1 3.83 15.16 1.58
N THR A 2 4.18 14.38 2.61
CA THR A 2 5.33 13.48 2.63
C THR A 2 5.31 12.40 1.53
N TRP A 3 4.13 11.82 1.25
CA TRP A 3 3.99 10.79 0.22
C TRP A 3 4.23 11.32 -1.20
N ALA A 4 3.60 12.43 -1.55
CA ALA A 4 3.80 13.08 -2.85
C ALA A 4 5.27 13.51 -3.07
N PHE A 5 5.91 14.07 -2.03
CA PHE A 5 7.33 14.41 -2.08
C PHE A 5 8.20 13.17 -2.29
N GLY A 6 7.96 12.11 -1.51
CA GLY A 6 8.68 10.83 -1.63
C GLY A 6 8.53 10.19 -3.01
N SER A 7 7.34 10.22 -3.61
CA SER A 7 7.12 9.69 -4.96
C SER A 7 7.89 10.47 -6.03
N VAL A 8 7.90 11.81 -5.95
CA VAL A 8 8.62 12.66 -6.90
C VAL A 8 10.13 12.51 -6.74
N TRP A 9 10.63 12.48 -5.50
CA TRP A 9 12.05 12.28 -5.23
C TRP A 9 12.52 10.87 -5.61
N GLY A 10 11.76 9.85 -5.23
CA GLY A 10 12.05 8.44 -5.54
C GLY A 10 12.13 8.16 -7.04
N SER A 11 11.34 8.86 -7.86
CA SER A 11 11.43 8.74 -9.33
C SER A 11 12.74 9.25 -9.94
N ARG A 12 13.58 9.94 -9.17
CA ARG A 12 14.87 10.52 -9.61
C ARG A 12 16.09 9.78 -9.06
N VAL A 13 15.89 8.78 -8.20
CA VAL A 13 16.98 8.01 -7.58
C VAL A 13 17.15 6.69 -8.32
N GLU A 14 18.38 6.37 -8.70
CA GLU A 14 18.71 5.06 -9.26
C GLU A 14 18.68 4.01 -8.14
N LEU A 15 17.71 3.12 -8.20
CA LEU A 15 17.55 2.03 -7.25
C LEU A 15 18.13 0.72 -7.82
N PRO A 16 18.75 -0.13 -7.00
CA PRO A 16 19.26 -1.42 -7.44
C PRO A 16 18.13 -2.30 -7.98
N ALA A 17 18.39 -3.01 -9.07
CA ALA A 17 17.34 -3.76 -9.76
C ALA A 17 16.77 -4.92 -8.92
N GLY A 18 15.44 -5.12 -8.99
CA GLY A 18 14.75 -6.25 -8.39
C GLY A 18 14.44 -6.10 -6.90
N LEU A 19 14.39 -7.22 -6.18
CA LEU A 19 13.93 -7.29 -4.79
C LEU A 19 14.78 -6.47 -3.81
N MET A 20 16.02 -6.15 -4.20
CA MET A 20 16.97 -5.43 -3.34
C MET A 20 16.53 -3.97 -3.07
N ALA A 21 15.90 -3.31 -4.05
CA ALA A 21 15.35 -1.96 -3.83
C ALA A 21 14.28 -1.96 -2.72
N GLY A 22 13.28 -2.84 -2.84
CA GLY A 22 12.23 -2.96 -1.84
C GLY A 22 12.76 -3.39 -0.46
N ALA A 23 13.74 -4.31 -0.43
CA ALA A 23 14.35 -4.75 0.83
C ALA A 23 15.07 -3.60 1.57
N ILE A 24 15.84 -2.77 0.85
CA ILE A 24 16.54 -1.63 1.43
C ILE A 24 15.54 -0.56 1.89
N GLU A 25 14.49 -0.29 1.12
CA GLU A 25 13.42 0.64 1.52
C GLU A 25 12.74 0.19 2.82
N MET A 26 12.35 -1.08 2.91
CA MET A 26 11.68 -1.62 4.10
C MET A 26 12.59 -1.65 5.32
N LEU A 27 13.87 -2.01 5.16
CA LEU A 27 14.84 -2.00 6.25
C LEU A 27 15.09 -0.57 6.75
N THR A 28 15.28 0.37 5.83
CA THR A 28 15.49 1.78 6.15
C THR A 28 14.28 2.36 6.87
N ALA A 29 13.08 2.10 6.35
CA ALA A 29 11.83 2.52 6.98
C ALA A 29 11.70 1.93 8.40
N GLY A 30 12.01 0.64 8.59
CA GLY A 30 12.01 0.00 9.89
C GLY A 30 12.98 0.66 10.88
N ILE A 31 14.21 0.93 10.47
CA ILE A 31 15.22 1.62 11.30
C ILE A 31 14.76 3.03 11.67
N VAL A 32 14.25 3.80 10.70
CA VAL A 32 13.74 5.16 10.93
C VAL A 32 12.56 5.14 11.91
N LEU A 33 11.64 4.18 11.79
CA LEU A 33 10.53 4.01 12.71
C LEU A 33 11.00 3.63 14.12
N LEU A 34 12.02 2.78 14.27
CA LEU A 34 12.60 2.44 15.57
C LEU A 34 13.28 3.65 16.23
N ILE A 35 14.01 4.46 15.46
CA ILE A 35 14.61 5.70 15.96
C ILE A 35 13.51 6.68 16.38
N ALA A 36 12.48 6.85 15.56
CA ALA A 36 11.34 7.72 15.88
C ALA A 36 10.61 7.27 17.15
N SER A 37 10.39 5.96 17.30
CA SER A 37 9.78 5.35 18.50
C SER A 37 10.64 5.61 19.75
N ALA A 38 11.96 5.47 19.65
CA ALA A 38 12.90 5.78 20.73
C ALA A 38 12.88 7.26 21.13
N ILE A 39 12.84 8.18 20.15
CA ILE A 39 12.75 9.63 20.38
C ILE A 39 11.40 10.00 21.01
N ALA A 40 10.32 9.36 20.56
CA ALA A 40 8.97 9.54 21.11
C ALA A 40 8.82 8.98 22.54
N GLY A 41 9.81 8.20 23.01
CA GLY A 41 9.79 7.59 24.33
C GLY A 41 8.82 6.42 24.44
N GLU A 42 8.40 5.83 23.32
CA GLU A 42 7.57 4.63 23.32
C GLU A 42 8.34 3.48 23.94
N ARG A 43 7.73 2.83 24.94
CA ARG A 43 8.30 1.66 25.61
C ARG A 43 7.33 0.51 25.45
N MET A 44 7.86 -0.67 25.19
CA MET A 44 7.08 -1.91 25.29
C MET A 44 6.76 -2.16 26.76
N THR A 45 5.62 -1.62 27.21
CA THR A 45 5.12 -1.76 28.58
C THR A 45 4.59 -3.16 28.86
N GLN A 46 4.14 -3.87 27.83
CA GLN A 46 3.76 -5.27 27.86
C GLN A 46 4.26 -5.97 26.60
N MET A 47 4.59 -7.26 26.72
CA MET A 47 4.81 -8.07 25.53
C MET A 47 3.50 -8.18 24.74
N PRO A 48 3.54 -7.99 23.41
CA PRO A 48 2.38 -8.19 22.57
C PRO A 48 1.87 -9.62 22.74
N SER A 49 0.55 -9.78 22.75
CA SER A 49 -0.09 -11.08 22.82
C SER A 49 0.32 -11.95 21.62
N LEU A 50 0.15 -13.27 21.74
CA LEU A 50 0.39 -14.18 20.62
C LEU A 50 -0.39 -13.76 19.36
N GLN A 51 -1.62 -13.25 19.53
CA GLN A 51 -2.41 -12.69 18.43
C GLN A 51 -1.74 -11.48 17.79
N GLY A 52 -1.18 -10.55 18.58
CA GLY A 52 -0.46 -9.39 18.06
C GLY A 52 0.80 -9.81 17.28
N ILE A 53 1.56 -10.77 17.81
CA ILE A 53 2.73 -11.33 17.11
C ILE A 53 2.30 -11.97 15.79
N LEU A 54 1.27 -12.82 15.80
CA LEU A 54 0.76 -13.47 14.60
C LEU A 54 0.23 -12.46 13.56
N ALA A 55 -0.42 -11.38 14.00
CA ALA A 55 -0.88 -10.32 13.10
C ALA A 55 0.28 -9.60 12.40
N VAL A 56 1.33 -9.25 13.14
CA VAL A 56 2.55 -8.64 12.56
C VAL A 56 3.25 -9.63 11.63
N SER A 57 3.38 -10.89 12.02
CA SER A 57 3.96 -11.94 11.15
C SER A 57 3.16 -12.14 9.88
N TYR A 58 1.83 -12.12 9.96
CA TYR A 58 0.94 -12.21 8.81
C TYR A 58 1.17 -11.04 7.84
N LEU A 59 1.21 -9.80 8.35
CA LEU A 59 1.47 -8.62 7.54
C LEU A 59 2.88 -8.64 6.92
N ALA A 60 3.89 -9.09 7.66
CA ALA A 60 5.26 -9.19 7.14
C ALA A 60 5.37 -10.20 5.98
N VAL A 61 4.71 -11.36 6.10
CA VAL A 61 4.79 -12.41 5.07
C VAL A 61 3.85 -12.11 3.91
N PHE A 62 2.55 -11.94 4.18
CA PHE A 62 1.54 -11.78 3.14
C PHE A 62 1.45 -10.34 2.63
N GLY A 63 1.39 -9.37 3.55
CA GLY A 63 1.24 -7.95 3.23
C GLY A 63 2.50 -7.30 2.64
N SER A 64 3.68 -7.89 2.86
CA SER A 64 4.95 -7.38 2.38
C SER A 64 5.65 -8.37 1.45
N LEU A 65 6.22 -9.46 1.96
CA LEU A 65 7.11 -10.32 1.17
C LEU A 65 6.42 -10.87 -0.10
N ILE A 66 5.24 -11.47 0.07
CA ILE A 66 4.46 -12.03 -1.03
C ILE A 66 3.90 -10.91 -1.92
N ALA A 67 3.29 -9.89 -1.32
CA ALA A 67 2.69 -8.78 -2.07
C ALA A 67 3.71 -8.03 -2.95
N ILE A 68 4.88 -7.69 -2.42
CA ILE A 68 5.95 -7.01 -3.15
C ILE A 68 6.52 -7.92 -4.23
N SER A 69 6.71 -9.21 -3.94
CA SER A 69 7.18 -10.17 -4.94
C SER A 69 6.20 -10.32 -6.10
N ALA A 70 4.90 -10.41 -5.81
CA ALA A 70 3.84 -10.47 -6.81
C ALA A 70 3.76 -9.17 -7.63
N TYR A 71 3.89 -8.01 -6.98
CA TYR A 71 3.94 -6.72 -7.67
C TYR A 71 5.15 -6.60 -8.61
N MET A 72 6.33 -7.02 -8.15
CA MET A 72 7.54 -7.04 -8.98
C MET A 72 7.44 -8.01 -10.17
N PHE A 73 6.79 -9.16 -9.98
CA PHE A 73 6.46 -10.07 -11.08
C PHE A 73 5.51 -9.39 -12.08
N LEU A 74 4.46 -8.74 -11.58
CA LEU A 74 3.46 -8.08 -12.40
C LEU A 74 4.09 -6.99 -13.29
N ILE A 75 4.88 -6.07 -12.73
CA ILE A 75 5.52 -4.99 -13.52
C ILE A 75 6.52 -5.51 -14.57
N ARG A 76 7.07 -6.72 -14.39
CA ARG A 76 7.99 -7.35 -15.35
C ARG A 76 7.25 -8.10 -16.46
N ASN A 77 6.08 -8.63 -16.16
CA ASN A 77 5.34 -9.54 -17.05
C ASN A 77 4.14 -8.89 -17.75
N VAL A 78 3.63 -7.75 -17.26
CA VAL A 78 2.50 -7.04 -17.88
C VAL A 78 2.78 -5.57 -18.11
N ARG A 79 1.94 -4.94 -18.93
CA ARG A 79 2.03 -3.49 -19.22
C ARG A 79 1.87 -2.69 -17.91
N PRO A 80 2.66 -1.61 -17.69
CA PRO A 80 2.58 -0.78 -16.47
C PRO A 80 1.17 -0.26 -16.13
N ALA A 81 0.32 -0.07 -17.15
CA ALA A 81 -1.08 0.32 -16.96
C ALA A 81 -1.91 -0.74 -16.20
N VAL A 82 -1.63 -2.02 -16.41
CA VAL A 82 -2.29 -3.11 -15.67
C VAL A 82 -1.70 -3.21 -14.26
N ALA A 83 -0.39 -3.03 -14.11
CA ALA A 83 0.22 -3.01 -12.79
C ALA A 83 -0.42 -1.90 -11.92
N THR A 84 -0.47 -0.66 -12.41
CA THR A 84 -1.07 0.47 -11.66
C THR A 84 -2.57 0.32 -11.37
N SER A 85 -3.28 -0.57 -12.06
CA SER A 85 -4.71 -0.83 -11.79
C SER A 85 -4.98 -1.44 -10.41
N TYR A 86 -3.99 -2.07 -9.76
CA TYR A 86 -4.15 -2.64 -8.41
C TYR A 86 -4.61 -1.57 -7.40
N ALA A 87 -4.11 -0.34 -7.52
CA ALA A 87 -4.43 0.76 -6.62
C ALA A 87 -5.92 1.14 -6.66
N TYR A 88 -6.59 0.84 -7.77
CA TYR A 88 -8.01 1.10 -7.98
C TYR A 88 -8.91 0.01 -7.43
N VAL A 89 -8.39 -1.22 -7.37
CA VAL A 89 -9.10 -2.38 -6.85
C VAL A 89 -9.01 -2.45 -5.32
N ASN A 90 -7.91 -1.94 -4.73
CA ASN A 90 -7.68 -1.96 -3.29
C ASN A 90 -8.83 -1.39 -2.43
N PRO A 91 -9.42 -0.20 -2.72
CA PRO A 91 -10.52 0.33 -1.93
C PRO A 91 -11.75 -0.60 -1.92
N VAL A 92 -12.06 -1.21 -3.07
CA VAL A 92 -13.18 -2.13 -3.21
C VAL A 92 -12.94 -3.39 -2.40
N VAL A 93 -11.74 -3.98 -2.52
CA VAL A 93 -11.35 -5.19 -1.76
C VAL A 93 -11.36 -4.91 -0.26
N ALA A 94 -10.84 -3.76 0.18
CA ALA A 94 -10.85 -3.38 1.59
C ALA A 94 -12.27 -3.32 2.17
N VAL A 95 -13.21 -2.69 1.45
CA VAL A 95 -14.62 -2.61 1.88
C VAL A 95 -15.30 -3.98 1.90
N LEU A 96 -15.09 -4.82 0.88
CA LEU A 96 -15.68 -6.15 0.83
C LEU A 96 -15.16 -7.05 1.97
N LEU A 97 -13.86 -6.95 2.28
CA LEU A 97 -13.28 -7.68 3.41
C LEU A 97 -13.76 -7.12 4.76
N GLY A 98 -13.84 -5.79 4.92
CA GLY A 98 -14.33 -5.14 6.14
C GLY A 98 -15.79 -5.46 6.45
N THR A 99 -16.66 -5.34 5.45
CA THR A 99 -18.09 -5.64 5.59
C THR A 99 -18.39 -7.13 5.68
N GLY A 100 -17.68 -7.96 4.91
CA GLY A 100 -17.93 -9.40 4.81
C GLY A 100 -17.27 -10.23 5.92
N LEU A 101 -15.98 -9.99 6.19
CA LEU A 101 -15.20 -10.75 7.17
C LEU A 101 -14.98 -9.99 8.47
N GLY A 102 -14.85 -8.65 8.40
CA GLY A 102 -14.68 -7.78 9.56
C GLY A 102 -15.97 -7.50 10.33
N GLY A 103 -17.14 -7.80 9.74
CA GLY A 103 -18.45 -7.51 10.32
C GLY A 103 -18.77 -6.02 10.43
N GLU A 104 -18.03 -5.16 9.71
CA GLU A 104 -18.22 -3.72 9.74
C GLU A 104 -19.49 -3.32 8.98
N THR A 105 -20.40 -2.61 9.63
CA THR A 105 -21.60 -2.07 8.98
C THR A 105 -21.31 -0.66 8.49
N LEU A 106 -21.23 -0.49 7.16
CA LEU A 106 -21.07 0.82 6.55
C LEU A 106 -22.38 1.60 6.56
N SER A 107 -22.32 2.82 7.05
CA SER A 107 -23.38 3.84 6.95
C SER A 107 -23.57 4.31 5.51
N SER A 108 -24.72 4.93 5.23
CA SER A 108 -25.02 5.51 3.91
C SER A 108 -23.98 6.52 3.44
N THR A 109 -23.34 7.25 4.36
CA THR A 109 -22.29 8.22 4.05
C THR A 109 -21.01 7.54 3.58
N GLU A 110 -20.64 6.41 4.17
CA GLU A 110 -19.44 5.66 3.78
C GLU A 110 -19.64 4.97 2.42
N TRP A 111 -20.85 4.49 2.14
CA TRP A 111 -21.22 4.02 0.80
C TRP A 111 -21.12 5.12 -0.26
N LEU A 112 -21.60 6.33 0.07
CA LEU A 112 -21.47 7.49 -0.83
C LEU A 112 -20.00 7.86 -1.04
N ALA A 113 -19.19 7.88 0.02
CA ALA A 113 -17.75 8.15 -0.07
C ALA A 113 -17.03 7.13 -0.96
N LEU A 114 -17.36 5.83 -0.81
CA LEU A 114 -16.83 4.77 -1.67
C LEU A 114 -17.19 4.99 -3.14
N CYS A 115 -18.46 5.31 -3.44
CA CYS A 115 -18.88 5.63 -4.79
C CYS A 115 -18.07 6.80 -5.38
N VAL A 116 -17.88 7.87 -4.61
CA VAL A 116 -17.09 9.04 -5.05
C VAL A 116 -15.64 8.65 -5.35
N ILE A 117 -15.00 7.85 -4.48
CA ILE A 117 -13.62 7.38 -4.67
C ILE A 117 -13.51 6.54 -5.96
N ILE A 118 -14.43 5.59 -6.17
CA ILE A 118 -14.44 4.74 -7.36
C ILE A 118 -14.63 5.57 -8.64
N VAL A 119 -15.55 6.54 -8.63
CA VAL A 119 -15.78 7.43 -9.78
C VAL A 119 -14.54 8.27 -10.08
N ALA A 120 -13.90 8.86 -9.06
CA ALA A 120 -12.68 9.64 -9.24
C ALA A 120 -11.56 8.80 -9.86
N VAL A 121 -11.38 7.58 -9.36
CA VAL A 121 -10.42 6.60 -9.87
C VAL A 121 -10.70 6.22 -11.34
N LEU A 122 -11.96 5.97 -11.69
CA LEU A 122 -12.37 5.67 -13.06
C LEU A 122 -12.08 6.85 -14.01
N LEU A 123 -12.41 8.08 -13.58
CA LEU A 123 -12.15 9.29 -14.38
C LEU A 123 -10.66 9.50 -14.64
N VAL A 124 -9.80 9.34 -13.63
CA VAL A 124 -8.33 9.44 -13.80
C VAL A 124 -7.81 8.37 -14.76
N THR A 125 -8.38 7.16 -14.69
CA THR A 125 -7.98 6.05 -15.55
C THR A 125 -8.40 6.29 -17.00
N LEU A 126 -9.68 6.63 -17.24
CA LEU A 126 -10.19 6.94 -18.57
C LEU A 126 -9.51 8.16 -19.20
N GLY A 127 -9.20 9.19 -18.41
CA GLY A 127 -8.48 10.37 -18.88
C GLY A 127 -7.11 10.03 -19.48
N LYS A 128 -6.38 9.08 -18.88
CA LYS A 128 -5.10 8.59 -19.43
C LYS A 128 -5.24 7.83 -20.76
N TYR A 129 -6.38 7.18 -21.00
CA TYR A 129 -6.65 6.47 -22.26
C TYR A 129 -7.20 7.39 -23.35
N LEU A 130 -7.99 8.40 -23.00
CA LEU A 130 -8.68 9.30 -23.93
C LEU A 130 -7.83 10.51 -24.37
N LEU A 131 -6.90 10.96 -23.53
CA LEU A 131 -5.95 12.04 -23.83
C LEU A 131 -4.51 11.50 -23.77
N PRO A 132 -4.04 10.79 -24.81
CA PRO A 132 -2.65 10.39 -24.88
C PRO A 132 -1.78 11.66 -24.92
N GLN A 133 -0.97 11.86 -23.89
CA GLN A 133 0.09 12.86 -23.92
C GLN A 133 1.21 12.32 -24.80
N ASN A 134 1.29 12.83 -26.04
CA ASN A 134 2.40 12.64 -26.96
C ASN A 134 3.68 13.31 -26.42
#